data_AF-A0A8T5N9B6-F1
#
_entry.id   AF-A0A8T5N9B6-F1
#
_cell.length_a   1.000
_cell.length_b   1.000
_cell.length_c   1.000
_cell.angle_alpha   90.00
_cell.angle_beta   90.00
_cell.angle_gamma   90.00
#
_symmetry.space_group_name_H-M   'P 1'
#
loop_
_entity.id
_entity.type
_entity.pdbx_description
1 polymer ?
#
loop_
_entity_poly.entity_id
_entity_poly.type
_entity_poly.pdbx_seq_one_letter_code
_entity_poly.pdbx_strand_id
1 'polypeptide(L)'
;MSRQRAVRDSKSNESTGDNKIGEVFFKRFTFNQLLQHWVMIATFMALVVTGMPVKFPDTWWSPVIIGLVGGFEMRTQIHHAAGITMVILGVYHIVFHVLVDKEPFFERKVWPTLKDAKDFWQTIFFYLGKAEHPKF
;
A
#
# COMPACT_ATOMS: atom_id res chain seq x y z
N MET A 1 -12.51 -4.06 -62.44
CA MET A 1 -13.27 -2.94 -61.82
C MET A 1 -13.80 -3.21 -60.39
N SER A 2 -13.42 -4.30 -59.69
CA SER A 2 -14.02 -4.66 -58.38
C SER A 2 -13.20 -4.25 -57.13
N ARG A 3 -11.90 -3.96 -57.28
CA ARG A 3 -11.02 -3.67 -56.11
C ARG A 3 -11.10 -2.24 -55.56
N GLN A 4 -11.65 -1.28 -56.32
CA GLN A 4 -11.74 0.12 -55.86
C GLN A 4 -12.94 0.39 -54.94
N ARG A 5 -13.98 -0.44 -54.95
CA ARG A 5 -15.11 -0.31 -54.01
C ARG A 5 -14.74 -0.77 -52.60
N ALA A 6 -14.03 -1.88 -52.47
CA ALA A 6 -13.58 -2.40 -51.17
C ALA A 6 -12.65 -1.43 -50.41
N VAL A 7 -11.78 -0.70 -51.14
CA VAL A 7 -10.90 0.31 -50.54
C VAL A 7 -11.68 1.55 -50.11
N ARG A 8 -12.75 1.92 -50.84
CA ARG A 8 -13.60 3.06 -50.53
C ARG A 8 -14.50 2.79 -49.30
N ASP A 9 -14.93 1.55 -49.10
CA ASP A 9 -15.66 1.12 -47.90
C ASP A 9 -14.74 0.96 -46.66
N SER A 10 -13.45 0.66 -46.86
CA SER A 10 -12.49 0.64 -45.73
C SER A 10 -12.20 2.04 -45.18
N LYS A 11 -12.30 3.07 -46.03
CA LYS A 11 -11.96 4.47 -45.69
C LYS A 11 -13.12 5.25 -45.07
N SER A 12 -14.36 4.76 -45.18
CA SER A 12 -15.54 5.36 -44.54
C SER A 12 -15.73 4.90 -43.09
N ASN A 13 -15.01 3.86 -42.65
CA ASN A 13 -15.09 3.35 -41.28
C ASN A 13 -14.00 3.93 -40.35
N GLU A 14 -13.19 4.88 -40.82
CA GLU A 14 -12.10 5.54 -40.09
C GLU A 14 -12.46 6.95 -39.57
N SER A 15 -13.75 7.32 -39.48
CA SER A 15 -14.14 8.70 -39.10
C SER A 15 -15.04 8.84 -37.87
N THR A 16 -14.96 7.90 -36.93
CA THR A 16 -15.55 8.12 -35.60
C THR A 16 -14.55 7.79 -34.51
N GLY A 17 -13.47 8.58 -34.49
CA GLY A 17 -12.59 8.70 -33.32
C GLY A 17 -13.34 9.37 -32.18
N ASP A 18 -14.22 8.62 -31.50
CA ASP A 18 -14.62 8.93 -30.13
C ASP A 18 -13.41 8.62 -29.24
N ASN A 19 -12.44 9.54 -29.22
CA ASN A 19 -11.35 9.55 -28.26
C ASN A 19 -11.90 9.91 -26.87
N LYS A 20 -12.82 9.09 -26.35
CA LYS A 20 -12.90 8.95 -24.91
C LYS A 20 -11.68 8.15 -24.57
N ILE A 21 -10.67 8.83 -24.03
CA ILE A 21 -9.60 8.17 -23.28
C ILE A 21 -10.34 7.44 -22.15
N GLY A 22 -10.81 6.23 -22.42
CA GLY A 22 -11.45 5.39 -21.44
C GLY A 22 -10.42 5.21 -20.35
N GLU A 23 -10.74 5.62 -19.13
CA GLU A 23 -9.84 5.46 -18.00
C GLU A 23 -9.48 3.98 -17.90
N VAL A 24 -8.21 3.65 -18.17
CA VAL A 24 -7.72 2.28 -18.10
C VAL A 24 -7.51 1.96 -16.63
N PHE A 25 -8.49 1.34 -16.00
CA PHE A 25 -8.37 0.84 -14.63
C PHE A 25 -7.53 -0.44 -14.62
N PHE A 26 -6.35 -0.38 -13.99
CA PHE A 26 -5.52 -1.56 -13.72
C PHE A 26 -5.66 -1.99 -12.27
N LYS A 27 -5.89 -3.29 -12.04
CA LYS A 27 -5.94 -3.86 -10.70
C LYS A 27 -4.52 -3.98 -10.14
N ARG A 28 -4.09 -3.00 -9.34
CA ARG A 28 -2.75 -2.96 -8.74
C ARG A 28 -2.55 -4.02 -7.65
N PHE A 29 -3.56 -4.28 -6.83
CA PHE A 29 -3.47 -5.22 -5.70
C PHE A 29 -4.58 -6.27 -5.74
N THR A 30 -4.25 -7.48 -5.31
CA THR A 30 -5.21 -8.57 -5.17
C THR A 30 -6.03 -8.39 -3.89
N PHE A 31 -7.23 -9.00 -3.85
CA PHE A 31 -8.08 -8.94 -2.67
C PHE A 31 -7.40 -9.54 -1.43
N ASN A 32 -6.62 -10.60 -1.62
CA ASN A 32 -5.87 -11.24 -0.54
C ASN A 32 -4.80 -10.30 0.05
N GLN A 33 -4.07 -9.56 -0.79
CA GLN A 33 -3.09 -8.57 -0.33
C GLN A 33 -3.76 -7.46 0.49
N LEU A 34 -4.91 -6.97 0.03
CA LEU A 34 -5.69 -5.97 0.77
C LEU A 34 -6.15 -6.53 2.13
N LEU A 35 -6.72 -7.73 2.13
CA LEU A 35 -7.24 -8.36 3.35
C LEU A 35 -6.12 -8.57 4.38
N GLN A 36 -4.98 -9.13 3.96
CA GLN A 36 -3.81 -9.30 4.83
C GLN A 36 -3.38 -7.98 5.45
N HIS A 37 -3.28 -6.92 4.64
CA HIS A 37 -2.89 -5.60 5.11
C HIS A 37 -3.89 -5.01 6.10
N TRP A 38 -5.19 -5.11 5.82
CA TRP A 38 -6.24 -4.65 6.74
C TRP A 38 -6.22 -5.37 8.09
N VAL A 39 -5.99 -6.69 8.09
CA VAL A 39 -5.85 -7.47 9.33
C VAL A 39 -4.63 -7.00 10.11
N MET A 40 -3.49 -6.78 9.44
CA MET A 40 -2.29 -6.24 10.08
C MET A 40 -2.51 -4.84 10.66
N ILE A 41 -3.20 -3.95 9.95
CA ILE A 41 -3.54 -2.62 10.47
C ILE A 41 -4.37 -2.77 11.75
N ALA A 42 -5.38 -3.63 11.77
CA ALA A 42 -6.19 -3.84 12.96
C ALA A 42 -5.36 -4.35 14.15
N THR A 43 -4.46 -5.32 13.94
CA THR A 43 -3.57 -5.83 14.97
C THR A 43 -2.57 -4.77 15.45
N PHE A 44 -2.01 -3.98 14.54
CA PHE A 44 -1.13 -2.86 14.88
C PHE A 44 -1.85 -1.79 15.71
N MET A 45 -3.10 -1.45 15.35
CA MET A 45 -3.88 -0.49 16.12
C MET A 45 -4.17 -1.00 17.54
N ALA A 46 -4.44 -2.31 17.71
CA ALA A 46 -4.57 -2.92 19.04
C ALA A 46 -3.28 -2.81 19.86
N LEU A 47 -2.11 -3.03 19.25
CA LEU A 47 -0.81 -2.82 19.89
C LEU A 47 -0.60 -1.38 20.33
N VAL A 48 -0.96 -0.41 19.48
CA VAL A 48 -0.86 1.03 19.82
C VAL A 48 -1.77 1.36 21.00
N VAL A 49 -3.06 0.99 20.94
CA VAL A 49 -4.02 1.30 22.00
C VAL A 49 -3.59 0.69 23.33
N THR A 50 -3.10 -0.55 23.34
CA THR A 50 -2.65 -1.20 24.57
C THR A 50 -1.28 -0.70 25.05
N GLY A 51 -0.37 -0.29 24.16
CA GLY A 51 0.98 0.15 24.50
C GLY A 51 1.06 1.62 24.96
N MET A 52 0.26 2.50 24.37
CA MET A 52 0.28 3.95 24.64
C MET A 52 0.11 4.31 26.13
N PRO A 53 -0.78 3.65 26.92
CA PRO A 53 -0.91 3.90 28.35
C PRO A 53 0.36 3.64 29.19
N VAL A 54 1.27 2.73 28.76
CA VAL A 54 2.58 2.55 29.44
C VAL A 54 3.44 3.79 29.27
N LYS A 55 3.46 4.31 28.04
CA LYS A 55 4.37 5.38 27.65
C LYS A 55 3.91 6.73 28.19
N PHE A 56 2.60 6.91 28.30
CA PHE A 56 1.96 8.14 28.75
C PHE A 56 1.01 7.85 29.91
N PRO A 57 1.53 7.54 31.11
CA PRO A 57 0.69 7.24 32.27
C PRO A 57 -0.09 8.46 32.77
N ASP A 58 0.47 9.66 32.65
CA ASP A 58 -0.08 10.90 33.21
C ASP A 58 -1.16 11.56 32.34
N THR A 59 -1.49 10.99 31.18
CA THR A 59 -2.51 11.55 30.29
C THR A 59 -3.91 11.13 30.71
N TRP A 60 -4.87 12.05 30.55
CA TRP A 60 -6.26 11.85 30.98
C TRP A 60 -6.95 10.63 30.33
N TRP A 61 -6.52 10.23 29.13
CA TRP A 61 -7.09 9.08 28.40
C TRP A 61 -6.45 7.74 28.79
N SER A 62 -5.26 7.74 29.41
CA SER A 62 -4.55 6.53 29.82
C SER A 62 -5.36 5.63 30.78
N PRO A 63 -5.90 6.15 31.91
CA PRO A 63 -6.70 5.33 32.83
C PRO A 63 -8.01 4.84 32.19
N VAL A 64 -8.59 5.60 31.25
CA VAL A 64 -9.79 5.19 30.51
C VAL A 64 -9.51 3.94 29.68
N ILE A 65 -8.41 3.95 28.91
CA ILE A 65 -8.01 2.80 28.10
C ILE A 65 -7.69 1.59 28.99
N ILE A 66 -6.94 1.79 30.08
CA ILE A 66 -6.60 0.71 31.00
C ILE A 66 -7.87 0.09 31.60
N GLY A 67 -8.86 0.92 31.99
CA GLY A 67 -10.15 0.45 32.48
C GLY A 67 -10.93 -0.36 31.44
N LEU A 68 -11.01 0.13 30.19
CA LEU A 68 -11.70 -0.56 29.09
C LEU A 68 -11.07 -1.91 28.74
N VAL A 69 -9.76 -2.02 28.83
CA VAL A 69 -9.00 -3.24 28.51
C VAL A 69 -9.02 -4.25 29.69
N GLY A 70 -9.56 -3.87 30.85
CA GLY A 70 -9.69 -4.76 32.02
C GLY A 70 -8.53 -4.69 33.01
N GLY A 71 -7.79 -3.58 33.03
CA GLY A 71 -6.68 -3.32 33.96
C GLY A 71 -5.30 -3.57 33.36
N PHE A 72 -4.26 -3.29 34.16
CA PHE A 72 -2.87 -3.39 33.72
C PHE A 72 -2.43 -4.81 33.34
N GLU A 73 -2.89 -5.81 34.09
CA GLU A 73 -2.56 -7.22 33.84
C GLU A 73 -3.16 -7.68 32.51
N MET A 74 -4.49 -7.52 32.35
CA MET A 74 -5.20 -7.91 31.13
C MET A 74 -4.67 -7.17 29.91
N ARG A 75 -4.38 -5.86 30.04
CA ARG A 75 -3.76 -5.09 28.97
C ARG A 75 -2.42 -5.67 28.53
N THR A 76 -1.59 -6.10 29.47
CA THR A 76 -0.26 -6.66 29.18
C THR A 76 -0.40 -7.97 28.41
N GLN A 77 -1.31 -8.83 28.85
CA GLN A 77 -1.62 -10.09 28.16
C GLN A 77 -2.14 -9.85 26.74
N ILE A 78 -3.08 -8.91 26.57
CA ILE A 78 -3.62 -8.53 25.25
C ILE A 78 -2.51 -7.97 24.35
N HIS A 79 -1.64 -7.10 24.88
CA HIS A 79 -0.54 -6.53 24.10
C HIS A 79 0.44 -7.61 23.63
N HIS A 80 0.83 -8.55 24.51
CA HIS A 80 1.71 -9.66 24.13
C HIS A 80 1.07 -10.58 23.09
N ALA A 81 -0.21 -10.94 23.26
CA ALA A 81 -0.94 -11.75 22.29
C ALA A 81 -1.06 -11.04 20.93
N ALA A 82 -1.36 -9.75 20.93
CA ALA A 82 -1.38 -8.93 19.72
C ALA A 82 0.00 -8.83 19.06
N GLY A 83 1.07 -8.74 19.86
CA GLY A 83 2.46 -8.70 19.37
C GLY A 83 2.87 -10.00 18.67
N ILE A 84 2.59 -11.15 19.29
CA ILE A 84 2.84 -12.47 18.70
C ILE A 84 2.05 -12.61 17.39
N THR A 85 0.76 -12.24 17.41
CA THR A 85 -0.11 -12.26 16.24
C THR A 85 0.44 -11.37 15.12
N MET A 86 0.91 -10.17 15.45
CA MET A 86 1.47 -9.22 14.48
C MET A 86 2.75 -9.76 13.83
N VAL A 87 3.61 -10.41 14.61
CA VAL A 87 4.83 -11.04 14.06
C VAL A 87 4.46 -12.16 13.09
N ILE A 88 3.52 -13.04 13.46
CA ILE A 88 3.06 -14.13 12.59
C ILE A 88 2.46 -13.57 11.30
N LEU A 89 1.57 -12.57 11.41
CA LEU A 89 0.95 -11.92 10.25
C LEU A 89 1.98 -11.21 9.37
N GLY A 90 2.97 -10.54 9.96
CA GLY A 90 4.04 -9.87 9.23
C GLY A 90 4.92 -10.86 8.46
N VAL A 91 5.29 -11.97 9.09
CA VAL A 91 6.02 -13.06 8.40
C VAL A 91 5.17 -13.62 7.26
N TYR A 92 3.90 -13.92 7.51
CA TYR A 92 2.98 -14.41 6.48
C TYR A 92 2.85 -13.43 5.31
N HIS A 93 2.73 -12.13 5.60
CA HIS A 93 2.63 -11.08 4.60
C HIS A 93 3.89 -10.99 3.72
N ILE A 94 5.08 -11.01 4.33
CA ILE A 94 6.35 -11.01 3.60
C ILE A 94 6.48 -12.27 2.76
N VAL A 95 6.22 -13.45 3.34
CA VAL A 95 6.30 -14.74 2.63
C VAL A 95 5.32 -14.79 1.46
N PHE A 96 4.09 -14.31 1.66
CA PHE A 96 3.08 -14.23 0.60
C PHE A 96 3.57 -13.34 -0.55
N HIS A 97 4.04 -12.14 -0.24
CA HIS A 97 4.57 -11.23 -1.25
C HIS A 97 5.85 -11.73 -1.91
N VAL A 98 6.72 -12.45 -1.20
CA VAL A 98 8.00 -12.91 -1.73
C VAL A 98 7.82 -14.16 -2.59
N LEU A 99 7.08 -15.18 -2.12
CA LEU A 99 7.03 -16.52 -2.71
C LEU A 99 5.74 -16.85 -3.45
N VAL A 100 4.60 -16.26 -3.07
CA VAL A 100 3.27 -16.67 -3.57
C VAL A 100 2.76 -15.74 -4.67
N ASP A 101 3.11 -14.46 -4.61
CA ASP A 101 2.77 -13.51 -5.66
C ASP A 101 3.45 -13.91 -6.98
N LYS A 102 2.61 -14.09 -8.01
CA LYS A 102 3.00 -14.53 -9.37
C LYS A 102 3.82 -13.50 -10.14
N GLU A 103 3.94 -12.28 -9.62
CA GLU A 103 4.80 -11.24 -10.15
C GLU A 103 6.27 -11.67 -9.98
N PRO A 104 7.07 -11.79 -11.06
CA PRO A 104 8.48 -12.13 -10.97
C PRO A 104 9.20 -11.20 -9.99
N PHE A 105 10.06 -11.76 -9.14
CA PHE A 105 10.77 -11.01 -8.10
C PHE A 105 11.44 -9.73 -8.62
N PHE A 106 11.96 -9.76 -9.86
CA PHE A 106 12.62 -8.65 -10.54
C PHE A 106 11.68 -7.63 -11.22
N GLU A 107 10.43 -7.97 -11.48
CA GLU A 107 9.44 -7.07 -12.09
C GLU A 107 8.58 -6.34 -11.04
N ARG A 108 8.74 -6.71 -9.76
CA ARG A 108 8.06 -6.08 -8.64
C ARG A 108 8.53 -4.64 -8.45
N LYS A 109 7.74 -3.72 -8.99
CA LYS A 109 7.90 -2.26 -8.90
C LYS A 109 7.90 -1.67 -7.47
N VAL A 110 7.76 -2.52 -6.45
CA VAL A 110 7.75 -2.16 -5.02
C VAL A 110 9.14 -2.25 -4.40
N TRP A 111 10.11 -2.88 -5.07
CA TRP A 111 11.46 -2.98 -4.55
C TRP A 111 12.20 -1.64 -4.69
N PRO A 112 12.95 -1.23 -3.65
CA PRO A 112 13.80 -0.05 -3.75
C PRO A 112 14.87 -0.28 -4.80
N THR A 113 14.92 0.64 -5.75
CA THR A 113 15.90 0.73 -6.82
C THR A 113 16.86 1.88 -6.56
N LEU A 114 18.00 1.91 -7.25
CA LEU A 114 18.92 3.05 -7.18
C LEU A 114 18.28 4.36 -7.66
N LYS A 115 17.20 4.27 -8.46
CA LYS A 115 16.41 5.44 -8.86
C LYS A 115 15.74 6.08 -7.64
N ASP A 116 15.18 5.27 -6.73
CA ASP A 116 14.50 5.79 -5.53
C ASP A 116 15.43 6.61 -4.64
N ALA A 117 16.71 6.20 -4.53
CA ALA A 117 17.72 6.97 -3.82
C ALA A 117 18.02 8.32 -4.50
N LYS A 118 18.10 8.34 -5.84
CA LYS A 118 18.30 9.56 -6.61
C LYS A 118 17.10 10.51 -6.47
N ASP A 119 15.89 9.97 -6.58
CA ASP A 119 14.63 10.72 -6.48
C ASP A 119 14.45 11.30 -5.07
N PHE A 120 14.87 10.57 -4.03
CA PHE A 120 14.93 11.05 -2.65
C PHE A 120 15.85 12.27 -2.52
N TRP A 121 17.09 12.20 -3.00
CA TRP A 121 18.02 13.32 -2.94
C TRP A 121 17.56 14.52 -3.77
N GLN A 122 16.99 14.27 -4.95
CA GLN A 122 16.40 15.33 -5.77
C GLN A 122 15.26 16.04 -5.05
N THR A 123 14.41 15.29 -4.35
CA THR A 123 13.29 15.86 -3.56
C THR A 123 13.81 16.70 -2.39
N ILE A 124 14.86 16.25 -1.69
CA ILE A 124 15.52 17.06 -0.65
C ILE A 124 16.07 18.36 -1.24
N PHE A 125 16.81 18.28 -2.34
CA PHE A 125 17.37 19.48 -2.97
C PHE A 125 16.29 20.42 -3.52
N PHE A 126 15.17 19.88 -3.99
CA PHE A 126 14.01 20.67 -4.39
C PHE A 126 13.40 21.43 -3.19
N TYR A 127 13.17 20.77 -2.05
CA TYR A 127 12.67 21.45 -0.84
C TYR A 127 13.66 22.48 -0.27
N LEU A 128 14.95 22.30 -0.52
CA LEU A 128 15.99 23.27 -0.19
C LEU A 128 16.17 24.36 -1.27
N GLY A 129 15.36 24.37 -2.33
CA GLY A 129 15.38 25.38 -3.41
C GLY A 129 16.56 25.27 -4.38
N LYS A 130 17.29 24.15 -4.36
CA LYS A 130 18.53 23.93 -5.14
C LYS A 130 18.34 23.02 -6.37
N ALA A 131 17.14 22.49 -6.60
CA ALA A 131 16.86 21.59 -7.72
C ALA A 131 15.49 21.87 -8.34
N GLU A 132 15.31 21.39 -9.58
CA GLU A 132 14.03 21.41 -10.28
C GLU A 132 13.05 20.37 -9.72
N HIS A 133 11.75 20.63 -9.93
CA HIS A 133 10.67 19.75 -9.47
C HIS A 133 10.87 18.31 -9.99
N PRO A 134 10.82 17.29 -9.12
CA PRO A 134 11.00 15.91 -9.53
C PRO A 134 9.92 15.49 -10.54
N LYS A 135 10.35 14.76 -11.59
CA LYS A 135 9.48 14.14 -12.59
C LYS A 135 9.37 12.66 -12.23
N PHE A 136 8.33 12.29 -11.48
CA PHE A 136 8.09 10.91 -11.05
C PHE A 136 7.56 10.04 -12.19
#